data_AF-A0A959URQ3-F1
#
_entry.id   AF-A0A959URQ3-F1
#
_cell.length_a   1.000
_cell.length_b   1.000
_cell.length_c   1.000
_cell.angle_alpha   90.00
_cell.angle_beta   90.00
_cell.angle_gamma   90.00
#
_symmetry.space_group_name_H-M   'P 1'
#
loop_
_entity.id
_entity.type
_entity.pdbx_description
1 polymer ?
#
loop_
_entity_poly.entity_id
_entity_poly.type
_entity_poly.pdbx_seq_one_letter_code
_entity_poly.pdbx_strand_id
1 'polypeptide(L)'
;MAIVAGAAVWWVWRKANAATGTGEGAPRVVLVPTGGDLDGLVDTLQAQRLVEDVAFFRRWAELRKFRSPSPGRYVVEPGTSINDLVLRLRRGEQDPVRVTFTNVRTLDELAGRVARYLEPDSLALLEALRDT
;
A
#
# COMPACT_ATOMS: atom_id res chain seq x y z
N MET A 1 -37.06 -14.62 -3.80
CA MET A 1 -36.03 -13.65 -4.22
C MET A 1 -35.33 -12.93 -3.06
N ALA A 2 -35.98 -12.64 -1.93
CA ALA A 2 -35.35 -11.94 -0.79
C ALA A 2 -34.24 -12.73 -0.06
N ILE A 3 -34.39 -14.05 0.09
CA ILE A 3 -33.42 -14.90 0.82
C ILE A 3 -32.08 -15.00 0.05
N VAL A 4 -32.14 -15.06 -1.28
CA VAL A 4 -30.95 -15.11 -2.15
C VAL A 4 -30.17 -13.78 -2.09
N ALA A 5 -30.88 -12.65 -2.02
CA ALA A 5 -30.24 -11.35 -1.86
C ALA A 5 -29.53 -11.22 -0.51
N GLY A 6 -30.15 -11.70 0.58
CA GLY A 6 -29.52 -11.71 1.91
C GLY A 6 -28.27 -12.58 1.97
N ALA A 7 -28.29 -13.76 1.34
CA ALA A 7 -27.14 -14.65 1.27
C ALA A 7 -25.98 -14.05 0.46
N ALA A 8 -26.28 -13.36 -0.65
CA ALA A 8 -25.27 -12.68 -1.47
C ALA A 8 -24.61 -11.51 -0.72
N VAL A 9 -25.40 -10.68 -0.04
CA VAL A 9 -24.89 -9.58 0.80
C VAL A 9 -24.02 -10.12 1.93
N TRP A 10 -24.47 -11.16 2.62
CA TRP A 10 -23.69 -11.81 3.68
C TRP A 10 -22.37 -12.39 3.15
N TRP A 11 -22.38 -13.03 1.98
CA TRP A 11 -21.17 -13.57 1.35
C TRP A 11 -20.16 -12.48 1.00
N VAL A 12 -20.62 -11.36 0.41
CA VAL A 12 -19.77 -10.22 0.08
C VAL A 12 -19.19 -9.58 1.34
N TRP A 13 -20.02 -9.38 2.38
CA TRP A 13 -19.58 -8.82 3.66
C TRP A 13 -18.53 -9.72 4.33
N ARG A 14 -18.74 -11.04 4.32
CA ARG A 14 -17.80 -12.02 4.85
C ARG A 14 -16.46 -11.98 4.12
N LYS A 15 -16.46 -11.85 2.79
CA LYS A 15 -15.22 -11.74 2.00
C LYS A 15 -14.51 -10.40 2.19
N ALA A 16 -15.26 -9.30 2.26
CA ALA A 16 -14.68 -7.97 2.48
C ALA A 16 -13.98 -7.86 3.84
N ASN A 17 -14.54 -8.52 4.86
CA ASN A 17 -13.97 -8.62 6.19
C ASN A 17 -13.13 -9.87 6.42
N ALA A 18 -12.86 -10.66 5.36
CA ALA A 18 -11.93 -11.75 5.47
C ALA A 18 -10.52 -11.20 5.66
N ALA A 19 -9.77 -11.83 6.57
CA ALA A 19 -8.36 -11.56 6.79
C ALA A 19 -7.57 -11.74 5.47
N THR A 20 -6.75 -10.75 5.15
CA THR A 20 -5.74 -10.83 4.09
C THR A 20 -4.51 -11.58 4.63
N GLY A 21 -3.97 -12.48 3.82
CA GLY A 21 -2.86 -13.34 4.16
C GLY A 21 -3.20 -14.43 5.17
N THR A 22 -2.44 -15.53 5.11
CA THR A 22 -2.50 -16.61 6.10
C THR A 22 -2.09 -16.03 7.47
N GLY A 23 -2.93 -16.21 8.49
CA GLY A 23 -2.88 -15.52 9.79
C GLY A 23 -1.65 -15.76 10.68
N GLU A 24 -0.52 -16.21 10.13
CA GLU A 24 0.73 -16.54 10.84
C GLU A 24 1.97 -15.98 10.12
N GLY A 25 1.84 -14.82 9.44
CA GLY A 25 2.93 -14.17 8.72
C GLY A 25 3.69 -13.11 9.54
N ALA A 26 4.84 -12.66 9.04
CA ALA A 26 5.42 -11.38 9.46
C ALA A 26 4.76 -10.22 8.67
N PRO A 27 4.70 -8.98 9.22
CA PRO A 27 4.25 -7.80 8.47
C PRO A 27 5.01 -7.65 7.16
N ARG A 28 4.31 -7.36 6.06
CA ARG A 28 4.92 -7.17 4.75
C ARG A 28 4.86 -5.71 4.34
N VAL A 29 5.95 -5.27 3.72
CA VAL A 29 6.04 -3.92 3.18
C VAL A 29 5.63 -3.95 1.71
N VAL A 30 4.61 -3.18 1.38
CA VAL A 30 4.13 -2.92 0.03
C VAL A 30 4.58 -1.52 -0.35
N LEU A 31 5.31 -1.42 -1.45
CA LEU A 31 5.75 -0.15 -2.02
C LEU A 31 4.89 0.14 -3.24
N VAL A 32 4.22 1.29 -3.23
CA VAL A 32 3.43 1.79 -4.35
C VAL A 32 4.23 2.91 -5.00
N PRO A 33 4.71 2.75 -6.24
CA PRO A 33 5.46 3.79 -6.93
C PRO A 33 4.56 4.97 -7.32
N THR A 34 5.16 6.15 -7.48
CA THR A 34 4.50 7.34 -8.01
C THR A 34 4.03 7.08 -9.45
N GLY A 35 2.74 7.32 -9.70
CA GLY A 35 2.10 7.01 -10.97
C GLY A 35 1.77 5.52 -11.16
N GLY A 36 1.93 4.69 -10.13
CA GLY A 36 1.55 3.28 -10.16
C GLY A 36 0.04 3.10 -10.37
N ASP A 37 -0.32 2.04 -11.08
CA ASP A 37 -1.69 1.66 -11.36
C ASP A 37 -2.23 0.61 -10.37
N LEU A 38 -3.54 0.39 -10.42
CA LEU A 38 -4.19 -0.63 -9.60
C LEU A 38 -3.68 -2.03 -9.94
N ASP A 39 -3.34 -2.30 -11.20
CA ASP A 39 -2.90 -3.62 -11.65
C ASP A 39 -1.50 -3.97 -11.12
N GLY A 40 -0.52 -3.06 -11.19
CA GLY A 40 0.80 -3.27 -10.61
C GLY A 40 0.77 -3.41 -9.08
N LEU A 41 -0.13 -2.68 -8.40
CA LEU A 41 -0.40 -2.89 -6.98
C LEU A 41 -0.94 -4.31 -6.73
N VAL A 42 -1.93 -4.75 -7.50
CA VAL A 42 -2.53 -6.08 -7.38
C VAL A 42 -1.49 -7.18 -7.59
N ASP A 43 -0.62 -7.04 -8.59
CA ASP A 43 0.47 -7.97 -8.86
C ASP A 43 1.43 -8.05 -7.68
N THR A 44 1.77 -6.90 -7.07
CA THR A 44 2.61 -6.84 -5.87
C THR A 44 1.95 -7.53 -4.68
N LEU A 45 0.66 -7.28 -4.45
CA LEU A 45 -0.12 -7.90 -3.37
C LEU A 45 -0.25 -9.42 -3.55
N GLN A 46 -0.40 -9.88 -4.79
CA GLN A 46 -0.48 -11.30 -5.14
C GLN A 46 0.89 -11.98 -4.97
N ALA A 47 1.97 -11.36 -5.44
CA ALA A 47 3.34 -11.88 -5.30
C ALA A 47 3.72 -12.06 -3.82
N GLN A 48 3.26 -11.15 -2.96
CA GLN A 48 3.47 -11.21 -1.52
C GLN A 48 2.48 -12.12 -0.77
N ARG A 49 1.54 -12.77 -1.48
CA ARG A 49 0.45 -13.60 -0.93
C ARG A 49 -0.38 -12.88 0.13
N LEU A 50 -0.58 -11.58 -0.02
CA LEU A 50 -1.44 -10.78 0.85
C LEU A 50 -2.91 -10.94 0.44
N VAL A 51 -3.19 -11.03 -0.86
CA VAL A 51 -4.54 -11.19 -1.38
C VAL A 51 -4.68 -12.56 -2.04
N GLU A 52 -5.52 -13.43 -1.48
CA GLU A 52 -5.83 -14.74 -2.05
C GLU A 52 -6.79 -14.65 -3.24
N ASP A 53 -7.80 -13.78 -3.14
CA ASP A 53 -8.83 -13.59 -4.17
C ASP A 53 -8.68 -12.22 -4.84
N VAL A 54 -7.83 -12.18 -5.87
CA VAL A 54 -7.55 -10.99 -6.67
C VAL A 54 -8.80 -10.49 -7.40
N ALA A 55 -9.65 -11.40 -7.89
CA ALA A 55 -10.88 -11.03 -8.58
C ALA A 55 -11.85 -10.30 -7.65
N PHE A 56 -11.99 -10.78 -6.41
CA PHE A 56 -12.76 -10.10 -5.39
C PHE A 56 -12.14 -8.75 -5.01
N PHE A 57 -10.82 -8.66 -4.84
CA PHE A 57 -10.14 -7.39 -4.55
C PHE A 57 -10.40 -6.34 -5.64
N ARG A 58 -10.24 -6.70 -6.92
CA ARG A 58 -10.54 -5.80 -8.05
C ARG A 58 -11.99 -5.33 -8.04
N ARG A 59 -12.93 -6.25 -7.88
CA ARG A 59 -14.37 -5.92 -7.84
C ARG A 59 -14.71 -5.04 -6.63
N TRP A 60 -14.06 -5.27 -5.48
CA TRP A 60 -14.23 -4.46 -4.28
C TRP A 60 -13.64 -3.07 -4.46
N ALA A 61 -12.46 -2.95 -5.08
CA ALA A 61 -11.85 -1.70 -5.46
C ALA A 61 -12.76 -0.87 -6.38
N GLU A 62 -13.32 -1.50 -7.42
CA GLU A 62 -14.30 -0.87 -8.32
C GLU A 62 -15.53 -0.36 -7.55
N LEU A 63 -16.11 -1.19 -6.69
CA LEU A 63 -17.26 -0.83 -5.86
C LEU A 63 -16.94 0.36 -4.93
N ARG A 64 -15.70 0.44 -4.43
CA ARG A 64 -15.20 1.53 -3.60
C ARG A 64 -14.71 2.73 -4.41
N LYS A 65 -14.87 2.74 -5.74
CA LYS A 65 -14.36 3.77 -6.65
C LYS A 65 -12.85 4.02 -6.47
N PHE A 66 -12.11 2.97 -6.12
CA PHE A 66 -10.66 3.00 -5.96
C PHE A 66 -10.02 2.79 -7.34
N ARG A 67 -9.57 3.89 -7.95
CA ARG A 67 -8.99 3.88 -9.31
C ARG A 67 -7.48 4.01 -9.32
N SER A 68 -6.94 4.83 -8.43
CA SER A 68 -5.50 5.06 -8.30
C SER A 68 -5.10 4.81 -6.86
N PRO A 69 -4.12 3.93 -6.60
CA PRO A 69 -3.48 3.86 -5.30
C PRO A 69 -2.72 5.16 -5.04
N SER A 70 -2.73 5.62 -3.79
CA SER A 70 -1.79 6.65 -3.37
C SER A 70 -0.39 6.03 -3.37
N PRO A 71 0.63 6.71 -3.93
CA PRO A 71 2.00 6.23 -3.88
C PRO A 71 2.49 6.21 -2.44
N GLY A 72 3.55 5.47 -2.14
CA GLY A 72 4.19 5.44 -0.82
C GLY A 72 4.40 4.04 -0.27
N ARG A 73 4.83 4.00 1.00
CA ARG A 73 5.10 2.75 1.73
C ARG A 73 3.91 2.38 2.61
N TYR A 74 3.50 1.11 2.53
CA TYR A 74 2.43 0.55 3.34
C TYR A 74 2.91 -0.73 4.02
N VAL A 75 2.72 -0.82 5.33
CA VAL A 75 2.93 -2.02 6.12
C VAL A 75 1.58 -2.71 6.25
N VAL A 76 1.49 -3.89 5.64
CA VAL A 76 0.30 -4.74 5.69
C VAL A 76 0.56 -5.85 6.70
N GLU A 77 -0.21 -5.81 7.78
CA GLU A 77 -0.19 -6.86 8.79
C GLU A 77 -1.02 -8.07 8.33
N PRO A 78 -0.57 -9.30 8.60
CA PRO A 78 -1.40 -10.48 8.40
C PRO A 78 -2.69 -10.35 9.20
N GLY A 79 -3.83 -10.67 8.59
CA GLY A 79 -5.13 -10.50 9.23
C GLY A 79 -5.81 -9.17 8.91
N THR A 80 -5.13 -8.21 8.26
CA THR A 80 -5.78 -6.96 7.80
C THR A 80 -6.95 -7.29 6.88
N SER A 81 -8.12 -6.65 7.03
CA SER A 81 -9.23 -6.95 6.13
C SER A 81 -9.01 -6.39 4.71
N ILE A 82 -9.63 -7.00 3.69
CA ILE A 82 -9.58 -6.46 2.31
C ILE A 82 -10.16 -5.04 2.28
N ASN A 83 -11.23 -4.80 3.03
CA ASN A 83 -11.84 -3.48 3.11
C ASN A 83 -10.89 -2.44 3.71
N ASP A 84 -10.20 -2.76 4.80
CA ASP A 84 -9.26 -1.84 5.45
C ASP A 84 -8.04 -1.58 4.57
N LEU A 85 -7.51 -2.62 3.91
CA LEU A 85 -6.41 -2.46 2.97
C LEU A 85 -6.78 -1.50 1.83
N VAL A 86 -7.94 -1.69 1.18
CA VAL A 86 -8.42 -0.81 0.11
C VAL A 86 -8.65 0.62 0.61
N LEU A 87 -9.21 0.78 1.81
CA LEU A 87 -9.42 2.11 2.40
C LEU A 87 -8.11 2.82 2.72
N ARG A 88 -7.14 2.13 3.33
CA ARG A 88 -5.80 2.68 3.64
C ARG A 88 -5.07 3.14 2.38
N LEU A 89 -5.06 2.29 1.35
CA LEU A 89 -4.44 2.59 0.05
C LEU A 89 -5.15 3.74 -0.67
N ARG A 90 -6.48 3.83 -0.54
CA ARG A 90 -7.27 4.92 -1.14
C ARG A 90 -7.10 6.25 -0.42
N ARG A 91 -6.94 6.23 0.90
CA ARG A 91 -6.80 7.44 1.73
C ARG A 91 -5.37 7.96 1.76
N GLY A 92 -4.40 7.18 1.31
CA GLY A 92 -2.99 7.55 1.43
C GLY A 92 -2.48 7.45 2.87
N GLU A 93 -3.04 6.56 3.69
CA GLU A 93 -2.58 6.32 5.06
C GLU A 93 -1.26 5.51 5.05
N GLN A 94 -0.20 6.18 4.58
CA GLN A 94 1.15 5.64 4.44
C GLN A 94 1.82 5.40 5.80
N ASP A 95 2.69 4.40 5.86
CA ASP A 95 3.49 4.11 7.04
C ASP A 95 4.84 4.83 7.01
N PRO A 96 5.17 5.63 8.04
CA PRO A 96 6.39 6.42 8.06
C PRO A 96 7.63 5.52 8.05
N VAL A 97 8.69 6.01 7.41
CA VAL A 97 10.02 5.40 7.42
C VAL A 97 10.87 6.15 8.44
N ARG A 98 11.42 5.45 9.42
CA ARG A 98 12.42 6.03 10.32
C ARG A 98 13.77 6.06 9.62
N VAL A 99 14.22 7.25 9.26
CA VAL A 99 15.56 7.46 8.68
C VAL A 99 16.48 7.98 9.77
N THR A 100 17.54 7.22 10.09
CA THR A 100 18.60 7.64 11.01
C THR A 100 19.86 7.93 10.21
N PHE A 101 20.32 9.18 10.25
CA PHE A 101 21.56 9.59 9.60
C PHE A 101 22.59 9.94 10.67
N THR A 102 23.72 9.20 10.69
CA THR A 102 24.80 9.41 11.66
C THR A 102 25.94 10.18 11.00
N ASN A 103 26.29 11.34 11.56
CA ASN A 103 27.42 12.19 11.12
C ASN A 103 27.40 12.50 9.61
N VAL A 104 26.57 13.47 9.23
CA VAL A 104 26.46 14.00 7.87
C VAL A 104 26.97 15.43 7.87
N ARG A 105 27.96 15.75 7.04
CA ARG A 105 28.64 17.07 7.06
C ARG A 105 28.16 18.01 5.98
N THR A 106 27.56 17.48 4.91
CA THR A 106 27.10 18.26 3.75
C THR A 106 25.68 17.85 3.34
N LEU A 107 24.95 18.76 2.68
CA LEU A 107 23.62 18.47 2.12
C LEU A 107 23.70 17.40 1.02
N ASP A 108 24.80 17.35 0.28
CA ASP A 108 25.10 16.35 -0.74
C ASP A 108 25.22 14.95 -0.14
N GLU A 109 25.95 14.80 0.98
CA GLU A 109 26.01 13.54 1.72
C GLU A 109 24.65 13.14 2.30
N LEU A 110 23.85 14.13 2.74
CA LEU A 110 22.50 13.88 3.26
C LEU A 110 21.58 13.35 2.16
N ALA A 111 21.52 14.06 1.03
CA ALA A 111 20.67 13.71 -0.10
C ALA A 111 21.03 12.32 -0.66
N GLY A 112 22.32 12.02 -0.80
CA GLY A 112 22.78 10.68 -1.21
C GLY A 112 22.38 9.56 -0.23
N ARG A 113 22.39 9.82 1.08
CA ARG A 113 21.96 8.82 2.07
C ARG A 113 20.44 8.65 2.12
N VAL A 114 19.70 9.75 2.02
CA VAL A 114 18.22 9.79 2.11
C VAL A 114 17.56 9.25 0.84
N ALA A 115 18.15 9.48 -0.33
CA ALA A 115 17.69 8.94 -1.62
C ALA A 115 17.59 7.40 -1.66
N ARG A 116 18.25 6.70 -0.73
CA ARG A 116 18.14 5.23 -0.61
C ARG A 116 16.88 4.76 0.12
N TYR A 117 16.22 5.67 0.84
CA TYR A 117 15.03 5.37 1.65
C TYR A 117 13.75 5.98 1.07
N LEU A 118 13.88 6.94 0.16
CA LEU A 118 12.79 7.64 -0.50
C LEU A 118 12.82 7.35 -2.01
N GLU A 119 11.71 7.64 -2.67
CA GLU A 119 11.56 7.47 -4.12
C GLU A 119 12.36 8.49 -4.97
N PRO A 120 12.47 9.78 -4.59
CA PRO A 120 13.22 10.75 -5.38
C PRO A 120 14.72 10.47 -5.36
N ASP A 121 15.40 10.78 -6.47
CA ASP A 121 16.85 10.68 -6.55
C ASP A 121 17.55 11.72 -5.66
N SER A 122 18.87 11.55 -5.50
CA SER A 122 19.67 12.44 -4.67
C SER A 122 19.76 13.87 -5.20
N LEU A 123 19.62 14.07 -6.52
CA LEU A 123 19.72 15.39 -7.13
C LEU A 123 18.44 16.20 -6.84
N ALA A 124 17.28 15.60 -7.09
CA ALA A 124 15.98 16.18 -6.77
C ALA A 124 15.84 16.48 -5.27
N LEU A 125 16.33 15.59 -4.41
CA LEU A 125 16.37 15.84 -2.96
C LEU A 125 17.27 17.01 -2.59
N LEU A 126 18.45 17.10 -3.21
CA LEU A 126 19.39 18.18 -2.95
C LEU A 126 18.86 19.54 -3.41
N GLU A 127 18.22 19.59 -4.56
CA GLU A 127 17.54 20.78 -5.07
C GLU A 127 16.43 21.22 -4.11
N ALA A 128 15.56 20.29 -3.70
CA ALA A 128 14.48 20.57 -2.74
C ALA A 128 15.00 21.02 -1.35
N LEU A 129 16.17 20.54 -0.92
CA LEU A 129 16.80 20.97 0.33
C LEU A 129 17.47 22.35 0.24
N ARG A 130 17.76 22.83 -0.98
CA ARG A 130 18.37 24.14 -1.24
C ARG A 130 17.34 25.21 -1.62
N ASP A 131 16.13 24.80 -1.99
CA ASP A 131 14.99 25.67 -2.28
C ASP A 131 14.38 26.19 -0.97
N THR A 132 14.43 27.51 -0.75
CA THR A 132 13.93 28.22 0.45
C THR A 132 13.17 29.46 0.05
#